data_AF-A0AAD9SBT6-F1
#
_entry.id   AF-A0AAD9SBT6-F1
#
_cell.length_a   1.000
_cell.length_b   1.000
_cell.length_c   1.000
_cell.angle_alpha   90.00
_cell.angle_beta   90.00
_cell.angle_gamma   90.00
#
_symmetry.space_group_name_H-M   'P 1'
#
loop_
_entity.id
_entity.type
_entity.pdbx_description
1 polymer ?
#
loop_
_entity_poly.entity_id
_entity_poly.type
_entity_poly.pdbx_seq_one_letter_code
_entity_poly.pdbx_strand_id
1 'polypeptide(L)'
;MKFDLVITYLLFVFAAASTSSQSSESTLEPNYTSPLGVQYINTSISYDVTGPYSLLSIAGPTLYVAGVRGIHPSNNTLAEIGYPRIRLAYENMAYLARSAGSDLTSCVRLVVYVSDMYRYRPLVNQVQIELWAELNTTGKVLFPPRTIIEAQRLNDDDIVEVEGTFCSSSTSSRPKMPDMKLILIAGAQMGDHSVTKIDQANHLLLDQPLLRLPHELLHKNFRSAHFVIEKQGTFIKKELKDTANAALKGGASPDEVLRSLDTMIARVRGVKRKLESCEQEESRLYRQVGARVKHLSDLGYMHAFEDVKYEHWSRKRLDRLLVDYLMRQGYSQSARALAKDKAVGDLVDIDTFEQMNRIRQSLLNKNVKDALDWCTENKKELRKMDSNLEFQLRFQQYIELVRTQDEEKLLEAIVFARKFLYPFKESFPSEYGQAGILLAFPPDAADDEHRQMYDSSRWNKLADIFTETHNALLGLPSFPLLHIALQSGLSALKTPACHSTHASSSATPSHHTSLTSSVCPICSTELNELARNVPYAHHTQSHVEPDLMLLPNGRVYGQAKLDEYARKAGLPSGKVKDLRTGDVYTTDKLKKVFIT
;
A
#
# COMPACT_ATOMS: atom_id res chain seq x y z
N MET A 1 -28.78 11.39 -43.23
CA MET A 1 -30.06 10.65 -43.40
C MET A 1 -29.97 9.14 -43.22
N LYS A 2 -29.01 8.39 -43.80
CA LYS A 2 -28.83 6.95 -43.44
C LYS A 2 -27.90 6.70 -42.25
N PHE A 3 -27.03 7.66 -41.90
CA PHE A 3 -26.12 7.58 -40.73
C PHE A 3 -26.85 7.88 -39.42
N ASP A 4 -27.75 8.87 -39.39
CA ASP A 4 -28.54 9.25 -38.21
C ASP A 4 -29.47 8.13 -37.73
N LEU A 5 -30.01 7.33 -38.68
CA LEU A 5 -30.93 6.24 -38.36
C LEU A 5 -30.20 5.05 -37.70
N VAL A 6 -28.92 4.83 -38.03
CA VAL A 6 -28.10 3.75 -37.45
C VAL A 6 -27.62 4.12 -36.05
N ILE A 7 -27.27 5.39 -35.81
CA ILE A 7 -26.93 5.92 -34.48
C ILE A 7 -28.14 5.86 -33.54
N THR A 8 -29.33 6.20 -34.05
CA THR A 8 -30.58 6.15 -33.26
C THR A 8 -30.97 4.71 -32.89
N TYR A 9 -30.75 3.74 -33.79
CA TYR A 9 -31.01 2.32 -33.52
C TYR A 9 -29.96 1.68 -32.59
N LEU A 10 -28.71 2.17 -32.61
CA LEU A 10 -27.63 1.71 -31.72
C LEU A 10 -27.76 2.26 -30.29
N LEU A 11 -28.19 3.50 -30.11
CA LEU A 11 -28.49 4.09 -28.79
C LEU A 11 -29.63 3.33 -28.07
N PHE A 12 -30.59 2.82 -28.82
CA PHE A 12 -31.72 2.05 -28.28
C PHE A 12 -31.31 0.67 -27.71
N VAL A 13 -30.24 0.06 -28.24
CA VAL A 13 -29.73 -1.24 -27.76
C VAL A 13 -28.91 -1.10 -26.46
N PHE A 14 -28.41 0.10 -26.16
CA PHE A 14 -27.63 0.38 -24.94
C PHE A 14 -28.47 0.91 -23.76
N ALA A 15 -29.64 1.51 -24.01
CA ALA A 15 -30.44 2.19 -22.98
C ALA A 15 -31.38 1.28 -22.13
N ALA A 16 -31.52 0.00 -22.44
CA ALA A 16 -32.57 -0.85 -21.85
C ALA A 16 -32.20 -1.61 -20.55
N ALA A 17 -31.21 -1.15 -19.77
CA ALA A 17 -30.78 -1.86 -18.56
C ALA A 17 -30.30 -0.93 -17.42
N SER A 18 -31.16 -0.04 -16.94
CA SER A 18 -30.96 0.57 -15.62
C SER A 18 -32.18 1.39 -15.17
N THR A 19 -33.05 0.76 -14.38
CA THR A 19 -33.96 1.48 -13.47
C THR A 19 -33.86 0.79 -12.11
N SER A 20 -33.04 1.34 -11.23
CA SER A 20 -33.16 1.12 -9.79
C SER A 20 -33.58 2.45 -9.14
N SER A 21 -34.64 2.37 -8.35
CA SER A 21 -35.24 3.45 -7.59
C SER A 21 -34.27 4.02 -6.57
N GLN A 22 -33.96 5.33 -6.64
CA GLN A 22 -33.29 6.05 -5.57
C GLN A 22 -34.29 6.31 -4.42
N SER A 23 -34.06 5.68 -3.28
CA SER A 23 -34.60 6.11 -2.00
C SER A 23 -33.75 7.27 -1.47
N SER A 24 -34.39 8.38 -1.10
CA SER A 24 -33.77 9.55 -0.51
C SER A 24 -33.21 9.25 0.90
N GLU A 25 -31.89 9.11 1.04
CA GLU A 25 -31.20 9.13 2.34
C GLU A 25 -30.84 10.59 2.69
N SER A 26 -31.29 11.05 3.86
CA SER A 26 -30.96 12.36 4.42
C SER A 26 -29.47 12.45 4.77
N THR A 27 -28.72 13.29 4.07
CA THR A 27 -27.30 13.54 4.34
C THR A 27 -27.15 14.39 5.61
N LEU A 28 -26.36 13.92 6.59
CA LEU A 28 -26.01 14.72 7.77
C LEU A 28 -25.15 15.92 7.36
N GLU A 29 -25.55 17.13 7.75
CA GLU A 29 -24.73 18.34 7.54
C GLU A 29 -23.69 18.53 8.66
N PRO A 30 -22.44 18.89 8.34
CA PRO A 30 -21.42 19.12 9.35
C PRO A 30 -21.57 20.46 10.06
N ASN A 31 -21.37 20.48 11.37
CA ASN A 31 -21.39 21.71 12.18
C ASN A 31 -20.20 22.62 11.85
N TYR A 32 -19.06 22.03 11.49
CA TYR A 32 -17.85 22.74 11.12
C TYR A 32 -16.98 21.91 10.18
N THR A 33 -16.35 22.54 9.20
CA THR A 33 -15.32 21.91 8.35
C THR A 33 -14.01 22.70 8.48
N SER A 34 -12.95 22.02 8.89
CA SER A 34 -11.62 22.63 9.00
C SER A 34 -11.00 22.94 7.62
N PRO A 35 -9.98 23.81 7.54
CA PRO A 35 -9.24 24.06 6.29
C PRO A 35 -8.60 22.82 5.65
N LEU A 36 -8.41 21.75 6.42
CA LEU A 36 -7.88 20.46 5.96
C LEU A 36 -8.98 19.49 5.48
N GLY A 37 -10.24 19.94 5.42
CA GLY A 37 -11.37 19.14 4.98
C GLY A 37 -11.94 18.18 6.02
N VAL A 38 -11.50 18.25 7.28
CA VAL A 38 -12.10 17.45 8.37
C VAL A 38 -13.44 18.05 8.75
N GLN A 39 -14.50 17.25 8.65
CA GLN A 39 -15.87 17.61 9.00
C GLN A 39 -16.18 17.16 10.43
N TYR A 40 -16.67 18.04 11.28
CA TYR A 40 -17.08 17.75 12.65
C TYR A 40 -18.61 17.78 12.75
N ILE A 41 -19.20 16.74 13.32
CA ILE A 41 -20.65 16.53 13.34
C ILE A 41 -21.14 16.22 14.76
N ASN A 42 -22.19 16.93 15.17
CA ASN A 42 -22.99 16.76 16.37
C ASN A 42 -24.44 16.61 15.93
N THR A 43 -24.96 15.38 15.99
CA THR A 43 -26.33 15.09 15.58
C THR A 43 -27.30 15.47 16.69
N SER A 44 -28.39 16.17 16.36
CA SER A 44 -29.48 16.48 17.30
C SER A 44 -30.31 15.25 17.73
N ILE A 45 -30.02 14.07 17.17
CA ILE A 45 -30.80 12.83 17.33
C ILE A 45 -30.16 11.86 18.35
N SER A 46 -29.00 12.22 18.90
CA SER A 46 -28.29 11.39 19.90
C SER A 46 -28.55 11.93 21.31
N TYR A 47 -27.55 12.50 21.97
CA TYR A 47 -27.69 13.13 23.29
C TYR A 47 -26.91 14.44 23.31
N ASP A 48 -27.24 15.31 24.26
CA ASP A 48 -26.59 16.61 24.39
C ASP A 48 -25.11 16.43 24.77
N VAL A 49 -24.21 17.03 23.99
CA VAL A 49 -22.79 17.09 24.33
C VAL A 49 -22.57 18.04 25.49
N THR A 50 -21.94 17.56 26.57
CA THR A 50 -21.74 18.35 27.80
C THR A 50 -20.36 19.02 27.88
N GLY A 51 -19.58 19.01 26.78
CA GLY A 51 -18.22 19.58 26.73
C GLY A 51 -17.78 20.00 25.32
N PRO A 52 -16.55 20.55 25.15
CA PRO A 52 -16.06 21.12 23.90
C PRO A 52 -15.54 20.03 22.93
N TYR A 53 -16.39 19.06 22.58
CA TYR A 53 -16.05 17.97 21.66
C TYR A 53 -17.19 17.71 20.66
N SER A 54 -16.87 17.00 19.57
CA SER A 54 -17.83 16.54 18.58
C SER A 54 -18.10 15.04 18.73
N LEU A 55 -19.34 14.60 18.52
CA LEU A 55 -19.70 13.17 18.52
C LEU A 55 -19.04 12.39 17.37
N LEU A 56 -18.85 13.06 16.23
CA LEU A 56 -18.36 12.48 15.00
C LEU A 56 -17.34 13.40 14.33
N SER A 57 -16.34 12.81 13.70
CA SER A 57 -15.53 13.51 12.70
C SER A 57 -15.26 12.65 11.46
N ILE A 58 -15.31 13.27 10.29
CA ILE A 58 -15.02 12.63 9.00
C ILE A 58 -13.76 13.27 8.43
N ALA A 59 -12.75 12.45 8.16
CA ALA A 59 -11.51 12.86 7.51
C ALA A 59 -11.20 11.89 6.35
N GLY A 60 -11.42 12.35 5.12
CA GLY A 60 -11.29 11.50 3.93
C GLY A 60 -12.28 10.31 4.00
N PRO A 61 -11.83 9.06 3.78
CA PRO A 61 -12.69 7.88 3.88
C PRO A 61 -12.90 7.38 5.31
N THR A 62 -12.33 8.05 6.32
CA THR A 62 -12.36 7.56 7.70
C THR A 62 -13.36 8.35 8.54
N LEU A 63 -14.21 7.62 9.24
CA LEU A 63 -15.15 8.14 10.22
C LEU A 63 -14.68 7.79 11.64
N TYR A 64 -14.63 8.79 12.50
CA TYR A 64 -14.30 8.65 13.92
C TYR A 64 -15.53 8.97 14.75
N VAL A 65 -15.96 8.00 15.56
CA VAL A 65 -16.99 8.17 16.58
C VAL A 65 -16.29 8.37 17.92
N ALA A 66 -16.56 9.49 18.59
CA ALA A 66 -16.03 9.78 19.91
C ALA A 66 -16.47 8.72 20.93
N GLY A 67 -15.83 8.70 22.10
CA GLY A 67 -16.22 7.82 23.18
C GLY A 67 -17.68 8.05 23.60
N VAL A 68 -18.52 7.06 23.35
CA VAL A 68 -19.95 7.12 23.65
C VAL A 68 -20.29 6.25 24.86
N ARG A 69 -21.25 6.75 25.64
CA ARG A 69 -21.75 6.11 26.85
C ARG A 69 -23.13 5.50 26.61
N GLY A 70 -23.57 4.65 27.55
CA GLY A 70 -24.90 4.05 27.54
C GLY A 70 -25.98 5.03 28.00
N ILE A 71 -26.14 6.13 27.28
CA ILE A 71 -27.13 7.19 27.54
C ILE A 71 -28.34 6.97 26.64
N HIS A 72 -29.54 7.11 27.20
CA HIS A 72 -30.79 7.11 26.44
C HIS A 72 -30.96 8.45 25.69
N PRO A 73 -31.02 8.44 24.34
CA PRO A 73 -31.20 9.66 23.54
C PRO A 73 -32.45 10.47 23.88
N SER A 74 -33.52 9.81 24.35
CA SER A 74 -34.82 10.43 24.59
C SER A 74 -34.88 11.32 25.84
N ASN A 75 -34.01 11.09 26.83
CA ASN A 75 -34.10 11.75 28.14
C ASN A 75 -32.72 12.06 28.77
N ASN A 76 -31.62 11.81 28.06
CA ASN A 76 -30.25 12.01 28.51
C ASN A 76 -29.90 11.29 29.84
N THR A 77 -30.61 10.22 30.21
CA THR A 77 -30.27 9.42 31.40
C THR A 77 -29.40 8.21 31.06
N LEU A 78 -28.54 7.81 31.99
CA LEU A 78 -27.74 6.61 31.83
C LEU A 78 -28.60 5.35 32.06
N ALA A 79 -28.45 4.34 31.21
CA ALA A 79 -29.11 3.03 31.33
C ALA A 79 -28.72 2.28 32.62
N GLU A 80 -29.36 1.17 32.96
CA GLU A 80 -29.01 0.43 34.19
C GLU A 80 -27.55 -0.08 34.20
N ILE A 81 -26.86 0.07 35.34
CA ILE A 81 -25.45 -0.35 35.52
C ILE A 81 -25.29 -1.84 35.18
N GLY A 82 -24.28 -2.14 34.35
CA GLY A 82 -23.94 -3.50 33.94
C GLY A 82 -24.20 -3.70 32.45
N TYR A 83 -24.78 -4.85 32.09
CA TYR A 83 -24.97 -5.24 30.70
C TYR A 83 -25.82 -4.23 29.89
N PRO A 84 -26.98 -3.71 30.38
CA PRO A 84 -27.80 -2.76 29.62
C PRO A 84 -27.05 -1.49 29.24
N ARG A 85 -26.26 -0.93 30.16
CA ARG A 85 -25.45 0.27 29.87
C ARG A 85 -24.33 0.01 28.87
N ILE A 86 -23.66 -1.14 28.93
CA ILE A 86 -22.61 -1.53 27.97
C ILE A 86 -23.23 -1.76 26.59
N ARG A 87 -24.36 -2.46 26.51
CA ARG A 87 -25.07 -2.70 25.25
C ARG A 87 -25.50 -1.39 24.60
N LEU A 88 -26.10 -0.48 25.38
CA LEU A 88 -26.55 0.81 24.88
C LEU A 88 -25.39 1.69 24.39
N ALA A 89 -24.21 1.63 25.02
CA ALA A 89 -23.02 2.35 24.55
C ALA A 89 -22.61 1.90 23.13
N TYR A 90 -22.58 0.58 22.89
CA TYR A 90 -22.30 0.04 21.56
C TYR A 90 -23.40 0.36 20.54
N GLU A 91 -24.67 0.31 20.94
CA GLU A 91 -25.80 0.65 20.06
C GLU A 91 -25.79 2.13 19.67
N ASN A 92 -25.45 3.03 20.61
CA ASN A 92 -25.27 4.45 20.35
C ASN A 92 -24.12 4.69 19.35
N MET A 93 -22.99 4.00 19.50
CA MET A 93 -21.87 4.08 18.56
C MET A 93 -22.30 3.60 17.16
N ALA A 94 -22.98 2.46 17.09
CA ALA A 94 -23.46 1.88 15.84
C ALA A 94 -24.50 2.77 15.15
N TYR A 95 -25.34 3.46 15.93
CA TYR A 95 -26.30 4.43 15.43
C TYR A 95 -25.60 5.65 14.82
N LEU A 96 -24.60 6.22 15.51
CA LEU A 96 -23.81 7.34 15.01
C LEU A 96 -23.01 6.97 13.74
N ALA A 97 -22.50 5.74 13.66
CA ALA A 97 -21.85 5.25 12.44
C ALA A 97 -22.83 5.18 11.26
N ARG A 98 -24.05 4.66 11.49
CA ARG A 98 -25.12 4.55 10.48
C ARG A 98 -25.61 5.89 9.98
N SER A 99 -25.78 6.86 10.88
CA SER A 99 -26.20 8.20 10.48
C SER A 99 -25.18 8.90 9.58
N ALA A 100 -23.89 8.54 9.70
CA ALA A 100 -22.80 9.00 8.84
C ALA A 100 -22.46 8.07 7.65
N GLY A 101 -23.37 7.15 7.27
CA GLY A 101 -23.21 6.30 6.08
C GLY A 101 -22.20 5.14 6.22
N SER A 102 -21.93 4.73 7.45
CA SER A 102 -21.07 3.58 7.81
C SER A 102 -21.83 2.58 8.66
N ASP A 103 -21.31 1.37 8.86
CA ASP A 103 -21.93 0.38 9.75
C ASP A 103 -20.88 -0.43 10.53
N LEU A 104 -21.35 -1.34 11.38
CA LEU A 104 -20.46 -2.21 12.17
C LEU A 104 -19.57 -3.13 11.31
N THR A 105 -19.93 -3.40 10.04
CA THR A 105 -19.10 -4.20 9.12
C THR A 105 -17.88 -3.42 8.63
N SER A 106 -17.99 -2.09 8.59
CA SER A 106 -16.92 -1.16 8.22
C SER A 106 -16.02 -0.74 9.40
N CYS A 107 -16.22 -1.32 10.59
CA CYS A 107 -15.44 -0.98 11.78
C CYS A 107 -13.97 -1.42 11.62
N VAL A 108 -13.06 -0.46 11.67
CA VAL A 108 -11.61 -0.67 11.54
C VAL A 108 -10.97 -0.93 12.91
N ARG A 109 -11.45 -0.25 13.96
CA ARG A 109 -10.89 -0.33 15.32
C ARG A 109 -11.92 0.04 16.37
N LEU A 110 -11.85 -0.63 17.51
CA LEU A 110 -12.57 -0.29 18.74
C LEU A 110 -11.61 0.06 19.88
N VAL A 111 -11.97 1.06 20.67
CA VAL A 111 -11.36 1.33 21.98
C VAL A 111 -12.48 1.35 23.02
N VAL A 112 -12.33 0.56 24.08
CA VAL A 112 -13.33 0.48 25.15
C VAL A 112 -12.66 0.84 26.46
N TYR A 113 -13.18 1.85 27.13
CA TYR A 113 -12.75 2.20 28.47
C TYR A 113 -13.72 1.56 29.47
N VAL A 114 -13.20 1.00 30.56
CA VAL A 114 -13.99 0.42 31.65
C VAL A 114 -13.44 0.91 32.99
N SER A 115 -14.30 1.13 33.97
CA SER A 115 -13.87 1.53 35.31
C SER A 115 -13.34 0.36 36.17
N ASP A 116 -13.69 -0.86 35.80
CA ASP A 116 -13.26 -2.11 36.44
C ASP A 116 -13.12 -3.20 35.36
N MET A 117 -11.89 -3.57 35.02
CA MET A 117 -11.59 -4.55 33.99
C MET A 117 -12.09 -5.94 34.36
N TYR A 118 -12.00 -6.33 35.65
CA TYR A 118 -12.40 -7.66 36.08
C TYR A 118 -13.92 -7.83 35.95
N ARG A 119 -14.69 -6.82 36.33
CA ARG A 119 -16.16 -6.85 36.35
C ARG A 119 -16.78 -6.66 34.96
N TYR A 120 -16.28 -5.72 34.16
CA TYR A 120 -16.98 -5.27 32.96
C TYR A 120 -16.45 -5.87 31.65
N ARG A 121 -15.18 -6.32 31.59
CA ARG A 121 -14.63 -6.99 30.39
C ARG A 121 -15.47 -8.18 29.92
N PRO A 122 -15.98 -9.08 30.79
CA PRO A 122 -16.83 -10.20 30.33
C PRO A 122 -18.11 -9.72 29.64
N LEU A 123 -18.73 -8.65 30.15
CA LEU A 123 -19.95 -8.08 29.59
C LEU A 123 -19.68 -7.37 28.24
N VAL A 124 -18.56 -6.66 28.14
CA VAL A 124 -18.09 -6.06 26.87
C VAL A 124 -17.84 -7.14 25.80
N ASN A 125 -17.25 -8.28 26.18
CA ASN A 125 -17.07 -9.41 25.26
C ASN A 125 -18.41 -9.95 24.78
N GLN A 126 -19.36 -10.14 25.69
CA GLN A 126 -20.67 -10.67 25.37
C GLN A 126 -21.42 -9.75 24.40
N VAL A 127 -21.50 -8.45 24.70
CA VAL A 127 -22.18 -7.47 23.84
C VAL A 127 -21.56 -7.43 22.43
N GLN A 128 -20.23 -7.42 22.33
CA GLN A 128 -19.58 -7.40 21.01
C GLN A 128 -19.83 -8.69 20.21
N ILE A 129 -19.84 -9.85 20.87
CA ILE A 129 -20.16 -11.12 20.20
C ILE A 129 -21.56 -11.07 19.62
N GLU A 130 -22.54 -10.63 20.41
CA GLU A 130 -23.95 -10.57 19.99
C GLU A 130 -24.12 -9.61 18.81
N LEU A 131 -23.62 -8.38 18.91
CA LEU A 131 -23.78 -7.37 17.85
C LEU A 131 -23.09 -7.73 16.54
N TRP A 132 -21.94 -8.41 16.58
CA TRP A 132 -21.24 -8.85 15.36
C TRP A 132 -21.72 -10.21 14.84
N ALA A 133 -22.31 -11.07 15.69
CA ALA A 133 -22.94 -12.32 15.26
C ALA A 133 -24.18 -12.06 14.41
N GLU A 134 -24.93 -11.00 14.70
CA GLU A 134 -26.09 -10.55 13.92
C GLU A 134 -25.72 -10.18 12.46
N LEU A 135 -24.44 -9.92 12.16
CA LEU A 135 -23.93 -9.53 10.85
C LEU A 135 -23.41 -10.72 10.01
N ASN A 136 -23.55 -11.96 10.50
CA ASN A 136 -22.97 -13.15 9.90
C ASN A 136 -23.78 -13.70 8.71
N THR A 137 -23.59 -13.13 7.52
CA THR A 137 -24.21 -13.64 6.27
C THR A 137 -23.39 -14.71 5.53
N THR A 138 -22.11 -14.91 5.91
CA THR A 138 -21.15 -15.75 5.16
C THR A 138 -20.52 -16.89 5.97
N GLY A 139 -20.97 -17.12 7.21
CA GLY A 139 -20.50 -18.20 8.08
C GLY A 139 -19.19 -17.91 8.82
N LYS A 140 -18.65 -16.68 8.75
CA LYS A 140 -17.42 -16.26 9.44
C LYS A 140 -17.56 -14.84 10.01
N VAL A 141 -17.64 -14.73 11.34
CA VAL A 141 -17.66 -13.43 12.03
C VAL A 141 -16.25 -12.87 12.08
N LEU A 142 -16.04 -11.70 11.48
CA LEU A 142 -14.79 -10.94 11.58
C LEU A 142 -14.96 -9.83 12.62
N PHE A 143 -14.28 -9.96 13.75
CA PHE A 143 -14.26 -8.92 14.78
C PHE A 143 -13.16 -7.89 14.48
N PRO A 144 -13.44 -6.59 14.64
CA PRO A 144 -12.41 -5.56 14.50
C PRO A 144 -11.35 -5.70 15.61
N PRO A 145 -10.10 -5.31 15.36
CA PRO A 145 -9.11 -5.10 16.42
C PRO A 145 -9.67 -4.18 17.51
N ARG A 146 -9.60 -4.63 18.77
CA ARG A 146 -10.10 -3.90 19.94
C ARG A 146 -9.03 -3.74 21.00
N THR A 147 -8.96 -2.55 21.60
CA THR A 147 -8.21 -2.28 22.83
C THR A 147 -9.20 -2.04 23.98
N ILE A 148 -8.97 -2.63 25.16
CA ILE A 148 -9.72 -2.31 26.38
C ILE A 148 -8.76 -1.68 27.38
N ILE A 149 -9.16 -0.55 27.96
CA ILE A 149 -8.36 0.23 28.91
C ILE A 149 -9.14 0.33 30.22
N GLU A 150 -8.51 -0.05 31.33
CA GLU A 150 -9.05 0.27 32.65
C GLU A 150 -8.74 1.73 32.98
N ALA A 151 -9.76 2.54 33.21
CA ALA A 151 -9.63 3.93 33.61
C ALA A 151 -10.00 4.06 35.09
N GLN A 152 -9.18 4.79 35.87
CA GLN A 152 -9.44 4.99 37.30
C GLN A 152 -10.82 5.61 37.56
N ARG A 153 -11.26 6.52 36.69
CA ARG A 153 -12.61 7.11 36.66
C ARG A 153 -12.99 7.46 35.22
N LEU A 154 -14.26 7.27 34.89
CA LEU A 154 -14.87 7.79 33.67
C LEU A 154 -15.76 8.99 33.99
N ASN A 155 -16.17 9.74 32.98
CA ASN A 155 -17.03 10.91 33.17
C ASN A 155 -18.35 10.53 33.86
N ASP A 156 -18.80 11.35 34.82
CA ASP A 156 -19.95 11.09 35.71
C ASP A 156 -19.87 9.75 36.46
N ASP A 157 -18.67 9.27 36.78
CA ASP A 157 -18.42 7.98 37.44
C ASP A 157 -19.06 6.79 36.71
N ASP A 158 -19.11 6.87 35.37
CA ASP A 158 -19.67 5.81 34.54
C ASP A 158 -18.78 4.55 34.50
N ILE A 159 -19.34 3.46 33.96
CA ILE A 159 -18.70 2.14 33.95
C ILE A 159 -18.04 1.78 32.62
N VAL A 160 -18.45 2.43 31.53
CA VAL A 160 -18.02 2.10 30.18
C VAL A 160 -18.10 3.28 29.23
N GLU A 161 -17.14 3.39 28.34
CA GLU A 161 -17.14 4.32 27.21
C GLU A 161 -16.59 3.60 25.97
N VAL A 162 -17.28 3.71 24.84
CA VAL A 162 -16.97 2.97 23.61
C VAL A 162 -16.65 3.93 22.48
N GLU A 163 -15.46 3.83 21.92
CA GLU A 163 -14.98 4.62 20.80
C GLU A 163 -14.79 3.72 19.57
N GLY A 164 -15.14 4.22 18.39
CA GLY A 164 -15.09 3.45 17.14
C GLY A 164 -14.51 4.23 15.97
N THR A 165 -13.67 3.57 15.18
CA THR A 165 -13.19 4.07 13.88
C THR A 165 -13.78 3.22 12.76
N PHE A 166 -14.34 3.85 11.74
CA PHE A 166 -15.07 3.22 10.64
C PHE A 166 -14.57 3.72 9.28
N CYS A 167 -14.87 2.98 8.22
CA CYS A 167 -14.60 3.38 6.84
C CYS A 167 -15.91 3.79 6.16
N SER A 168 -15.97 5.01 5.59
CA SER A 168 -17.16 5.53 4.92
C SER A 168 -17.36 4.91 3.54
N SER A 169 -18.60 4.58 3.21
CA SER A 169 -18.99 3.95 1.95
C SER A 169 -19.19 4.94 0.78
N SER A 170 -19.17 6.25 1.02
CA SER A 170 -19.67 7.29 0.09
C SER A 170 -18.71 7.75 -1.00
N THR A 171 -17.65 7.00 -1.31
CA THR A 171 -16.81 7.29 -2.49
C THR A 171 -16.85 6.14 -3.49
N SER A 172 -17.52 6.37 -4.62
CA SER A 172 -17.58 5.52 -5.83
C SER A 172 -16.25 5.34 -6.55
N SER A 173 -15.14 5.74 -5.93
CA SER A 173 -13.83 5.21 -6.22
C SER A 173 -13.34 4.59 -4.92
N ARG A 174 -13.28 3.26 -4.81
CA ARG A 174 -12.33 2.67 -3.85
C ARG A 174 -10.97 3.25 -4.21
N PRO A 175 -10.35 4.13 -3.41
CA PRO A 175 -8.91 4.12 -3.45
C PRO A 175 -8.58 2.69 -3.00
N LYS A 176 -7.87 1.92 -3.82
CA LYS A 176 -7.17 0.76 -3.27
C LYS A 176 -6.29 1.34 -2.16
N MET A 177 -6.74 1.26 -0.91
CA MET A 177 -5.81 1.32 0.20
C MET A 177 -4.77 0.26 -0.12
N PRO A 178 -3.47 0.59 -0.18
CA PRO A 178 -2.46 -0.44 -0.20
C PRO A 178 -2.77 -1.36 0.97
N ASP A 179 -2.66 -2.66 0.74
CA ASP A 179 -2.91 -3.71 1.72
C ASP A 179 -2.02 -3.44 2.95
N MET A 180 -2.53 -2.65 3.89
CA MET A 180 -1.79 -2.08 5.03
C MET A 180 -1.77 -3.10 6.17
N LYS A 181 -1.49 -4.36 5.82
CA LYS A 181 -1.23 -5.45 6.77
C LYS A 181 0.18 -5.41 7.37
N LEU A 182 0.99 -4.43 7.01
CA LEU A 182 2.26 -4.12 7.66
C LEU A 182 2.21 -2.69 8.19
N ILE A 183 2.84 -2.46 9.35
CA ILE A 183 2.81 -1.23 10.16
C ILE A 183 1.66 -1.20 11.20
N LEU A 184 1.57 -2.27 11.99
CA LEU A 184 1.48 -2.10 13.44
C LEU A 184 2.81 -2.61 13.99
N ILE A 185 3.79 -1.72 14.12
CA ILE A 185 5.00 -2.04 14.86
C ILE A 185 4.57 -2.09 16.33
N ALA A 186 4.41 -3.31 16.83
CA ALA A 186 4.39 -3.58 18.25
C ALA A 186 5.77 -3.22 18.81
N GLY A 187 5.79 -2.33 19.80
CA GLY A 187 6.99 -1.88 20.48
C GLY A 187 6.66 -1.24 21.83
N ALA A 188 5.84 -1.90 22.64
CA ALA A 188 5.80 -1.66 24.07
C ALA A 188 6.78 -2.66 24.71
N GLN A 189 8.02 -2.22 24.94
CA GLN A 189 8.92 -2.88 25.86
C GLN A 189 9.50 -1.84 26.80
N MET A 190 9.40 -2.17 28.09
CA MET A 190 9.82 -1.34 29.21
C MET A 190 11.29 -0.99 29.10
N GLY A 191 11.60 0.26 29.43
CA GLY A 191 12.96 0.74 29.54
C GLY A 191 13.68 0.05 30.68
N ASP A 192 14.57 -0.86 30.31
CA ASP A 192 15.82 -1.10 31.01
C ASP A 192 16.90 -1.19 29.94
N HIS A 193 18.12 -0.75 30.27
CA HIS A 193 19.29 -0.70 29.39
C HIS A 193 19.81 -2.12 29.02
N SER A 194 18.93 -2.99 28.54
CA SER A 194 19.26 -4.24 27.91
C SER A 194 19.63 -3.94 26.45
N VAL A 195 20.80 -4.43 26.04
CA VAL A 195 21.32 -4.40 24.67
C VAL A 195 20.16 -4.49 23.68
N THR A 196 20.03 -3.50 22.81
CA THR A 196 19.00 -3.38 21.77
C THR A 196 18.97 -4.68 20.96
N LYS A 197 18.08 -5.58 21.33
CA LYS A 197 18.00 -6.90 20.74
C LYS A 197 17.43 -6.77 19.34
N ILE A 198 18.06 -7.43 18.38
CA ILE A 198 17.55 -7.47 17.00
C ILE A 198 16.21 -8.21 16.99
N ASP A 199 15.16 -7.54 16.51
CA ASP A 199 13.87 -8.19 16.26
C ASP A 199 13.89 -8.92 14.91
N GLN A 200 14.34 -10.18 14.97
CA GLN A 200 14.48 -11.05 13.82
C GLN A 200 13.13 -11.28 13.10
N ALA A 201 12.01 -11.33 13.83
CA ALA A 201 10.70 -11.60 13.26
C ALA A 201 10.20 -10.43 12.40
N ASN A 202 10.36 -9.19 12.89
CA ASN A 202 10.00 -7.99 12.13
C ASN A 202 10.89 -7.80 10.88
N HIS A 203 12.18 -8.14 10.96
CA HIS A 203 13.05 -8.14 9.78
C HIS A 203 12.60 -9.14 8.71
N LEU A 204 12.22 -10.35 9.10
CA LEU A 204 11.70 -11.37 8.18
C LEU A 204 10.38 -10.94 7.53
N LEU A 205 9.50 -10.25 8.27
CA LEU A 205 8.24 -9.74 7.74
C LEU A 205 8.48 -8.70 6.63
N LEU A 206 9.42 -7.77 6.83
CA LEU A 206 9.78 -6.75 5.84
C LEU A 206 10.43 -7.34 4.59
N ASP A 207 11.18 -8.44 4.74
CA ASP A 207 11.89 -9.10 3.66
C ASP A 207 11.13 -10.29 3.06
N GLN A 208 9.87 -10.51 3.41
CA GLN A 208 9.02 -11.56 2.80
C GLN A 208 9.05 -11.55 1.26
N PRO A 209 8.99 -10.39 0.56
CA PRO A 209 9.05 -10.37 -0.91
C PRO A 209 10.33 -10.97 -1.50
N LEU A 210 11.42 -10.99 -0.73
CA LEU A 210 12.71 -11.55 -1.17
C LEU A 210 12.59 -13.03 -1.54
N LEU A 211 11.83 -13.80 -0.77
CA LEU A 211 11.61 -15.23 -1.00
C LEU A 211 10.40 -15.51 -1.90
N ARG A 212 9.39 -14.63 -1.84
CA ARG A 212 8.14 -14.84 -2.58
C ARG A 212 8.33 -14.76 -4.09
N LEU A 213 9.04 -13.76 -4.60
CA LEU A 213 9.27 -13.59 -6.03
C LEU A 213 9.89 -14.83 -6.71
N PRO A 214 11.05 -15.36 -6.26
CA PRO A 214 11.67 -16.50 -6.93
C PRO A 214 10.82 -17.77 -6.80
N HIS A 215 10.01 -17.90 -5.74
CA HIS A 215 9.02 -18.97 -5.63
C HIS A 215 7.92 -18.85 -6.71
N GLU A 216 7.37 -17.66 -6.93
CA GLU A 216 6.40 -17.43 -8.02
C GLU A 216 7.01 -17.69 -9.40
N LEU A 217 8.29 -17.32 -9.60
CA LEU A 217 9.02 -17.62 -10.84
C LEU A 217 9.25 -19.12 -11.04
N LEU A 218 9.58 -19.86 -9.98
CA LEU A 218 9.68 -21.33 -10.02
C LEU A 218 8.34 -21.95 -10.40
N HIS A 219 7.24 -21.48 -9.79
CA HIS A 219 5.91 -21.97 -10.10
C HIS A 219 5.50 -21.65 -11.55
N LYS A 220 5.86 -20.47 -12.07
CA LYS A 220 5.67 -20.11 -13.48
C LYS A 220 6.48 -21.01 -14.41
N ASN A 221 7.75 -21.27 -14.09
CA ASN A 221 8.62 -22.12 -14.88
C ASN A 221 8.12 -23.57 -14.93
N PHE A 222 7.73 -24.12 -13.78
CA PHE A 222 7.12 -25.45 -13.69
C PHE A 222 5.85 -25.56 -14.55
N ARG A 223 4.93 -24.60 -14.45
CA ARG A 223 3.73 -24.56 -15.30
C ARG A 223 4.08 -24.50 -16.78
N SER A 224 5.12 -23.75 -17.17
CA SER A 224 5.58 -23.66 -18.55
C SER A 224 6.09 -25.01 -19.07
N ALA A 225 6.94 -25.68 -18.28
CA ALA A 225 7.47 -26.99 -18.61
C ALA A 225 6.35 -28.04 -18.74
N HIS A 226 5.46 -28.10 -17.75
CA HIS A 226 4.33 -29.02 -17.72
C HIS A 226 3.38 -28.80 -18.90
N PHE A 227 3.06 -27.54 -19.23
CA PHE A 227 2.17 -27.22 -20.36
C PHE A 227 2.75 -27.69 -21.70
N VAL A 228 4.06 -27.51 -21.90
CA VAL A 228 4.73 -27.93 -23.14
C VAL A 228 4.70 -29.46 -23.28
N ILE A 229 4.94 -30.18 -22.18
CA ILE A 229 4.87 -31.66 -22.16
C ILE A 229 3.45 -32.13 -22.49
N GLU A 230 2.43 -31.61 -21.80
CA GLU A 230 1.04 -32.03 -21.99
C GLU A 230 0.52 -31.73 -23.40
N LYS A 231 0.74 -30.49 -23.87
CA LYS A 231 0.24 -30.05 -25.18
C LYS A 231 0.91 -30.80 -26.32
N GLN A 232 2.25 -30.90 -26.30
CA GLN A 232 2.98 -31.58 -27.37
C GLN A 232 2.83 -33.10 -27.28
N GLY A 233 2.77 -33.66 -26.06
CA GLY A 233 2.51 -35.07 -25.84
C GLY A 233 1.15 -35.51 -26.39
N THR A 234 0.10 -34.73 -26.15
CA THR A 234 -1.24 -35.00 -26.72
C THR A 234 -1.22 -34.93 -28.25
N PHE A 235 -0.56 -33.92 -28.82
CA PHE A 235 -0.43 -33.79 -30.27
C PHE A 235 0.30 -34.98 -30.88
N ILE A 236 1.48 -35.33 -30.36
CA ILE A 236 2.32 -36.41 -30.91
C ILE A 236 1.60 -37.76 -30.80
N LYS A 237 0.93 -38.05 -29.68
CA LYS A 237 0.13 -39.28 -29.52
C LYS A 237 -0.98 -39.37 -30.56
N LYS A 238 -1.67 -38.25 -30.84
CA LYS A 238 -2.72 -38.18 -31.86
C LYS A 238 -2.15 -38.39 -33.27
N GLU A 239 -1.14 -37.61 -33.63
CA GLU A 239 -0.50 -37.66 -34.95
C GLU A 239 0.06 -39.06 -35.25
N LEU A 240 0.71 -39.69 -34.26
CA LEU A 240 1.22 -41.05 -34.37
C LEU A 240 0.11 -42.05 -34.63
N LYS A 241 -1.01 -41.96 -33.91
CA LYS A 241 -2.17 -42.83 -34.08
C LYS A 241 -2.80 -42.66 -35.46
N ASP A 242 -2.98 -41.42 -35.90
CA ASP A 242 -3.60 -41.10 -37.19
C ASP A 242 -2.72 -41.60 -38.35
N THR A 243 -1.40 -41.36 -38.25
CA THR A 243 -0.41 -41.84 -39.23
C THR A 243 -0.35 -43.37 -39.28
N ALA A 244 -0.32 -44.03 -38.11
CA ALA A 244 -0.31 -45.50 -38.04
C ALA A 244 -1.58 -46.11 -38.66
N ASN A 245 -2.75 -45.54 -38.39
CA ASN A 245 -4.01 -46.01 -38.97
C ASN A 245 -4.07 -45.79 -40.49
N ALA A 246 -3.56 -44.66 -40.98
CA ALA A 246 -3.53 -44.37 -42.41
C ALA A 246 -2.59 -45.34 -43.15
N ALA A 247 -1.41 -45.64 -42.59
CA ALA A 247 -0.47 -46.60 -43.14
C ALA A 247 -1.07 -48.03 -43.18
N LEU A 248 -1.71 -48.48 -42.09
CA LEU A 248 -2.31 -49.82 -42.01
C LEU A 248 -3.47 -50.03 -42.98
N LYS A 249 -4.22 -48.97 -43.30
CA LYS A 249 -5.36 -49.01 -44.22
C LYS A 249 -4.98 -48.77 -45.68
N GLY A 250 -3.69 -48.62 -46.00
CA GLY A 250 -3.21 -48.27 -47.33
C GLY A 250 -3.64 -46.86 -47.80
N GLY A 251 -4.03 -46.00 -46.86
CA GLY A 251 -4.54 -44.65 -47.13
C GLY A 251 -3.47 -43.56 -47.13
N ALA A 252 -2.20 -43.92 -46.91
CA ALA A 252 -1.07 -43.00 -46.95
C ALA A 252 0.10 -43.61 -47.73
N SER A 253 0.74 -42.81 -48.57
CA SER A 253 1.97 -43.18 -49.26
C SER A 253 3.16 -43.26 -48.29
N PRO A 254 4.23 -44.01 -48.62
CA PRO A 254 5.44 -44.05 -47.81
C PRO A 254 6.04 -42.67 -47.53
N ASP A 255 6.00 -41.77 -48.52
CA ASP A 255 6.51 -40.40 -48.39
C ASP A 255 5.68 -39.55 -47.40
N GLU A 256 4.36 -39.72 -47.37
CA GLU A 256 3.49 -39.04 -46.40
C GLU A 256 3.74 -39.51 -44.97
N VAL A 257 3.96 -40.81 -44.78
CA VAL A 257 4.33 -41.38 -43.48
C VAL A 257 5.67 -40.83 -43.01
N LEU A 258 6.68 -40.77 -43.89
CA LEU A 258 7.98 -40.19 -43.56
C LEU A 258 7.88 -38.71 -43.18
N ARG A 259 7.12 -37.89 -43.91
CA ARG A 259 6.89 -36.47 -43.57
C ARG A 259 6.21 -36.29 -42.21
N SER A 260 5.26 -37.16 -41.88
CA SER A 260 4.61 -37.15 -40.56
C SER A 260 5.60 -37.48 -39.44
N LEU A 261 6.42 -38.52 -39.63
CA LEU A 261 7.49 -38.88 -38.70
C LEU A 261 8.49 -37.75 -38.50
N ASP A 262 8.94 -37.10 -39.58
CA ASP A 262 9.83 -35.94 -39.52
C ASP A 262 9.20 -34.77 -38.75
N THR A 263 7.92 -34.51 -38.96
CA THR A 263 7.16 -33.49 -38.22
C THR A 263 7.10 -33.80 -36.73
N MET A 264 6.86 -35.05 -36.35
CA MET A 264 6.88 -35.49 -34.95
C MET A 264 8.29 -35.38 -34.34
N ILE A 265 9.33 -35.79 -35.05
CA ILE A 265 10.74 -35.64 -34.61
C ILE A 265 11.08 -34.17 -34.39
N ALA A 266 10.71 -33.28 -35.30
CA ALA A 266 10.95 -31.84 -35.17
C ALA A 266 10.25 -31.27 -33.92
N ARG A 267 9.03 -31.72 -33.62
CA ARG A 267 8.30 -31.32 -32.41
C ARG A 267 8.93 -31.84 -31.13
N VAL A 268 9.35 -33.11 -31.08
CA VAL A 268 10.06 -33.69 -29.92
C VAL A 268 11.37 -32.94 -29.68
N ARG A 269 12.13 -32.60 -30.73
CA ARG A 269 13.32 -31.75 -30.63
C ARG A 269 12.99 -30.34 -30.12
N GLY A 270 11.82 -29.81 -30.47
CA GLY A 270 11.29 -28.55 -29.92
C GLY A 270 10.98 -28.64 -28.43
N VAL A 271 10.33 -29.72 -27.98
CA VAL A 271 10.07 -30.00 -26.56
C VAL A 271 11.38 -30.08 -25.79
N LYS A 272 12.36 -30.85 -26.28
CA LYS A 272 13.68 -30.98 -25.65
C LYS A 272 14.33 -29.61 -25.42
N ARG A 273 14.44 -28.78 -26.46
CA ARG A 273 15.03 -27.43 -26.37
C ARG A 273 14.29 -26.55 -25.35
N LYS A 274 12.96 -26.65 -25.30
CA LYS A 274 12.17 -25.85 -24.35
C LYS A 274 12.36 -26.33 -22.92
N LEU A 275 12.46 -27.64 -22.69
CA LEU A 275 12.73 -28.20 -21.36
C LEU A 275 14.16 -27.90 -20.89
N GLU A 276 15.16 -27.89 -21.77
CA GLU A 276 16.52 -27.44 -21.43
C GLU A 276 16.53 -25.97 -20.97
N SER A 277 15.77 -25.10 -21.64
CA SER A 277 15.61 -23.71 -21.18
C SER A 277 14.90 -23.60 -19.83
N CYS A 278 13.91 -24.45 -19.56
CA CYS A 278 13.23 -24.49 -18.26
C CYS A 278 14.16 -25.03 -17.16
N GLU A 279 14.99 -26.03 -17.43
CA GLU A 279 15.96 -26.58 -16.47
C GLU A 279 17.02 -25.53 -16.11
N GLN A 280 17.55 -24.80 -17.09
CA GLN A 280 18.50 -23.71 -16.83
C GLN A 280 17.90 -22.61 -15.95
N GLU A 281 16.64 -22.25 -16.22
CA GLU A 281 15.91 -21.26 -15.43
C GLU A 281 15.63 -21.76 -14.01
N GLU A 282 15.24 -23.03 -13.86
CA GLU A 282 15.03 -23.66 -12.57
C GLU A 282 16.32 -23.70 -11.74
N SER A 283 17.43 -24.16 -12.34
CA SER A 283 18.76 -24.17 -11.74
C SER A 283 19.21 -22.77 -11.29
N ARG A 284 18.89 -21.73 -12.09
CA ARG A 284 19.13 -20.33 -11.71
C ARG A 284 18.31 -19.91 -10.50
N LEU A 285 17.01 -20.18 -10.51
CA LEU A 285 16.10 -19.80 -9.43
C LEU A 285 16.43 -20.52 -8.12
N TYR A 286 16.78 -21.81 -8.15
CA TYR A 286 17.23 -22.53 -6.95
C TYR A 286 18.49 -21.92 -6.33
N ARG A 287 19.46 -21.50 -7.15
CA ARG A 287 20.66 -20.80 -6.66
C ARG A 287 20.29 -19.49 -5.95
N GLN A 288 19.39 -18.71 -6.54
CA GLN A 288 18.92 -17.45 -5.94
C GLN A 288 18.15 -17.69 -4.64
N VAL A 289 17.24 -18.67 -4.60
CA VAL A 289 16.52 -19.06 -3.38
C VAL A 289 17.52 -19.48 -2.30
N GLY A 290 18.50 -20.31 -2.62
CA GLY A 290 19.55 -20.73 -1.68
C GLY A 290 20.35 -19.56 -1.12
N ALA A 291 20.77 -18.62 -1.97
CA ALA A 291 21.48 -17.42 -1.55
C ALA A 291 20.63 -16.52 -0.63
N ARG A 292 19.33 -16.38 -0.92
CA ARG A 292 18.39 -15.57 -0.14
C ARG A 292 18.03 -16.19 1.20
N VAL A 293 17.77 -17.50 1.23
CA VAL A 293 17.54 -18.25 2.47
C VAL A 293 18.77 -18.17 3.36
N LYS A 294 19.98 -18.32 2.80
CA LYS A 294 21.23 -18.14 3.55
C LYS A 294 21.33 -16.72 4.12
N HIS A 295 21.13 -15.69 3.30
CA HIS A 295 21.18 -14.31 3.75
C HIS A 295 20.19 -14.01 4.89
N LEU A 296 18.97 -14.53 4.83
CA LEU A 296 17.98 -14.36 5.91
C LEU A 296 18.32 -15.20 7.15
N SER A 297 18.84 -16.40 6.98
CA SER A 297 19.28 -17.28 8.07
C SER A 297 20.46 -16.68 8.85
N ASP A 298 21.38 -16.00 8.17
CA ASP A 298 22.53 -15.33 8.79
C ASP A 298 22.11 -14.34 9.89
N LEU A 299 20.95 -13.68 9.73
CA LEU A 299 20.38 -12.76 10.74
C LEU A 299 20.01 -13.48 12.05
N GLY A 300 19.63 -14.76 11.97
CA GLY A 300 19.26 -15.58 13.13
C GLY A 300 20.42 -15.77 14.12
N TYR A 301 21.65 -15.70 13.63
CA TYR A 301 22.88 -15.84 14.43
C TYR A 301 23.41 -14.51 14.96
N MET A 302 22.75 -13.39 14.66
CA MET A 302 23.12 -12.05 15.11
C MET A 302 22.20 -11.62 16.26
N HIS A 303 22.78 -11.09 17.34
CA HIS A 303 22.04 -10.78 18.57
C HIS A 303 22.01 -9.29 18.95
N ALA A 304 22.97 -8.50 18.46
CA ALA A 304 23.12 -7.08 18.78
C ALA A 304 23.49 -6.26 17.53
N PHE A 305 23.10 -4.98 17.52
CA PHE A 305 23.37 -4.06 16.40
C PHE A 305 24.85 -3.70 16.28
N GLU A 306 25.62 -3.82 17.37
CA GLU A 306 27.07 -3.57 17.42
C GLU A 306 27.89 -4.73 16.82
N ASP A 307 27.26 -5.86 16.45
CA ASP A 307 27.97 -6.96 15.80
C ASP A 307 28.47 -6.53 14.41
N VAL A 308 29.77 -6.69 14.16
CA VAL A 308 30.39 -6.43 12.84
C VAL A 308 29.71 -7.25 11.74
N LYS A 309 29.21 -8.45 12.07
CA LYS A 309 28.43 -9.28 11.15
C LYS A 309 27.09 -8.63 10.79
N TYR A 310 26.43 -7.99 11.75
CA TYR A 310 25.19 -7.26 11.50
C TYR A 310 25.44 -6.06 10.60
N GLU A 311 26.52 -5.29 10.82
CA GLU A 311 26.86 -4.17 9.93
C GLU A 311 27.05 -4.65 8.48
N HIS A 312 27.82 -5.72 8.27
CA HIS A 312 28.04 -6.27 6.94
C HIS A 312 26.73 -6.77 6.30
N TRP A 313 25.90 -7.47 7.07
CA TRP A 313 24.59 -7.95 6.63
C TRP A 313 23.65 -6.80 6.24
N SER A 314 23.60 -5.75 7.06
CA SER A 314 22.77 -4.57 6.86
C SER A 314 23.19 -3.78 5.61
N ARG A 315 24.51 -3.63 5.38
CA ARG A 315 25.04 -3.03 4.14
C ARG A 315 24.65 -3.83 2.91
N LYS A 316 24.79 -5.17 2.96
CA LYS A 316 24.38 -6.05 1.85
C LYS A 316 22.88 -5.98 1.58
N ARG A 317 22.06 -5.87 2.63
CA ARG A 317 20.62 -5.64 2.51
C ARG A 317 20.34 -4.30 1.84
N LEU A 318 21.01 -3.23 2.24
CA LEU A 318 20.86 -1.90 1.62
C LEU A 318 21.24 -1.92 0.13
N ASP A 319 22.36 -2.55 -0.24
CA ASP A 319 22.78 -2.70 -1.64
C ASP A 319 21.69 -3.37 -2.49
N ARG A 320 21.07 -4.44 -1.96
CA ARG A 320 19.93 -5.10 -2.60
C ARG A 320 18.72 -4.17 -2.76
N LEU A 321 18.36 -3.42 -1.72
CA LEU A 321 17.23 -2.47 -1.77
C LEU A 321 17.47 -1.33 -2.76
N LEU A 322 18.72 -0.87 -2.88
CA LEU A 322 19.12 0.13 -3.87
C LEU A 322 19.01 -0.42 -5.29
N VAL A 323 19.43 -1.66 -5.53
CA VAL A 323 19.26 -2.30 -6.84
C VAL A 323 17.77 -2.39 -7.23
N ASP A 324 16.89 -2.87 -6.34
CA ASP A 324 15.44 -2.90 -6.58
C ASP A 324 14.88 -1.50 -6.88
N TYR A 325 15.26 -0.49 -6.09
CA TYR A 325 14.85 0.89 -6.32
C TYR A 325 15.30 1.41 -7.70
N LEU A 326 16.59 1.27 -8.04
CA LEU A 326 17.14 1.71 -9.32
C LEU A 326 16.43 1.03 -10.49
N MET A 327 16.13 -0.27 -10.37
CA MET A 327 15.39 -1.00 -11.38
C MET A 327 13.97 -0.46 -11.54
N ARG A 328 13.25 -0.19 -10.45
CA ARG A 328 11.88 0.39 -10.50
C ARG A 328 11.85 1.80 -11.09
N GLN A 329 12.91 2.57 -10.92
CA GLN A 329 13.05 3.91 -11.52
C GLN A 329 13.56 3.88 -12.98
N GLY A 330 13.89 2.70 -13.52
CA GLY A 330 14.39 2.54 -14.90
C GLY A 330 15.91 2.70 -15.06
N TYR A 331 16.66 2.88 -13.97
CA TYR A 331 18.12 3.00 -13.97
C TYR A 331 18.85 1.65 -14.08
N SER A 332 18.53 0.89 -15.13
CA SER A 332 18.94 -0.52 -15.28
C SER A 332 20.46 -0.71 -15.36
N GLN A 333 21.18 0.21 -16.01
CA GLN A 333 22.65 0.15 -16.13
C GLN A 333 23.32 0.32 -14.76
N SER A 334 22.89 1.33 -14.00
CA SER A 334 23.39 1.60 -12.64
C SER A 334 23.08 0.44 -11.69
N ALA A 335 21.86 -0.12 -11.79
CA ALA A 335 21.46 -1.28 -11.01
C ALA A 335 22.34 -2.52 -11.28
N ARG A 336 22.65 -2.83 -12.55
CA ARG A 336 23.57 -3.93 -12.90
C ARG A 336 24.98 -3.68 -12.40
N ALA A 337 25.49 -2.46 -12.57
CA ALA A 337 26.82 -2.09 -12.11
C ALA A 337 26.94 -2.27 -10.59
N LEU A 338 25.95 -1.79 -9.82
CA LEU A 338 25.89 -1.95 -8.37
C LEU A 338 25.78 -3.42 -7.96
N ALA A 339 24.90 -4.19 -8.61
CA ALA A 339 24.72 -5.60 -8.30
C ALA A 339 26.00 -6.44 -8.52
N LYS A 340 26.77 -6.10 -9.57
CA LYS A 340 28.04 -6.73 -9.89
C LYS A 340 29.14 -6.32 -8.90
N ASP A 341 29.30 -5.01 -8.65
CA ASP A 341 30.32 -4.47 -7.72
C ASP A 341 30.14 -5.01 -6.30
N LYS A 342 28.90 -5.06 -5.82
CA LYS A 342 28.56 -5.51 -4.46
C LYS A 342 28.33 -7.02 -4.33
N ALA A 343 28.47 -7.76 -5.43
CA ALA A 343 28.21 -9.20 -5.48
C ALA A 343 26.84 -9.60 -4.88
N VAL A 344 25.79 -8.82 -5.18
CA VAL A 344 24.40 -9.07 -4.74
C VAL A 344 23.52 -9.64 -5.85
N GLY A 345 24.10 -10.06 -6.98
CA GLY A 345 23.38 -10.56 -8.16
C GLY A 345 22.36 -11.68 -7.87
N ASP A 346 22.70 -12.65 -7.03
CA ASP A 346 21.76 -13.75 -6.66
C ASP A 346 20.66 -13.31 -5.68
N LEU A 347 20.78 -12.11 -5.09
CA LEU A 347 19.81 -11.54 -4.14
C LEU A 347 18.83 -10.55 -4.80
N VAL A 348 18.96 -10.30 -6.10
CA VAL A 348 18.17 -9.33 -6.86
C VAL A 348 17.58 -9.96 -8.11
N ASP A 349 16.52 -9.36 -8.64
CA ASP A 349 15.71 -9.89 -9.75
C ASP A 349 15.76 -8.98 -10.98
N ILE A 350 16.97 -8.72 -11.48
CA ILE A 350 17.24 -7.72 -12.53
C ILE A 350 16.41 -8.00 -13.79
N ASP A 351 16.45 -9.22 -14.32
CA ASP A 351 15.79 -9.54 -15.60
C ASP A 351 14.26 -9.40 -15.51
N THR A 352 13.68 -9.66 -14.34
CA THR A 352 12.24 -9.51 -14.08
C THR A 352 11.82 -8.06 -14.19
N PHE A 353 12.54 -7.15 -13.53
CA PHE A 353 12.24 -5.71 -13.61
C PHE A 353 12.56 -5.12 -14.99
N GLU A 354 13.55 -5.65 -15.70
CA GLU A 354 13.83 -5.23 -17.07
C GLU A 354 12.70 -5.58 -18.03
N GLN A 355 12.15 -6.79 -17.93
CA GLN A 355 10.97 -7.17 -18.70
C GLN A 355 9.79 -6.26 -18.38
N MET A 356 9.55 -5.97 -17.09
CA MET A 356 8.51 -5.04 -16.65
C MET A 356 8.73 -3.64 -17.25
N ASN A 357 9.93 -3.09 -17.13
CA ASN A 357 10.26 -1.76 -17.65
C ASN A 357 10.12 -1.69 -19.17
N ARG A 358 10.50 -2.73 -19.90
CA ARG A 358 10.32 -2.79 -21.36
C ARG A 358 8.85 -2.65 -21.74
N ILE A 359 7.98 -3.41 -21.09
CA ILE A 359 6.53 -3.37 -21.35
C ILE A 359 5.96 -2.01 -20.93
N ARG A 360 6.36 -1.50 -19.76
CA ARG A 360 5.96 -0.17 -19.28
C ARG A 360 6.35 0.93 -20.28
N GLN A 361 7.57 0.90 -20.81
CA GLN A 361 8.02 1.86 -21.82
C GLN A 361 7.28 1.70 -23.16
N SER A 362 6.94 0.48 -23.56
CA SER A 362 6.06 0.25 -24.73
C SER A 362 4.72 0.95 -24.55
N LEU A 363 4.11 0.87 -23.37
CA LEU A 363 2.84 1.56 -23.06
C LEU A 363 3.00 3.08 -23.10
N LEU A 364 4.07 3.62 -22.51
CA LEU A 364 4.35 5.07 -22.58
C LEU A 364 4.57 5.55 -24.01
N ASN A 365 5.12 4.68 -24.87
CA ASN A 365 5.26 4.91 -26.31
C ASN A 365 3.99 4.57 -27.11
N LYS A 366 2.83 4.50 -26.44
CA LYS A 366 1.51 4.27 -27.05
C LYS A 366 1.35 2.92 -27.77
N ASN A 367 2.08 1.90 -27.31
CA ASN A 367 2.03 0.56 -27.87
C ASN A 367 1.63 -0.49 -26.81
N VAL A 368 0.46 -1.09 -27.00
CA VAL A 368 -0.12 -2.09 -26.09
C VAL A 368 0.28 -3.54 -26.38
N LYS A 369 0.97 -3.82 -27.49
CA LYS A 369 1.20 -5.19 -27.98
C LYS A 369 1.88 -6.06 -26.92
N ASP A 370 3.02 -5.59 -26.43
CA ASP A 370 3.81 -6.30 -25.41
C ASP A 370 3.01 -6.56 -24.12
N ALA A 371 2.14 -5.62 -23.72
CA ALA A 371 1.31 -5.75 -22.53
C ALA A 371 0.17 -6.76 -22.75
N LEU A 372 -0.44 -6.82 -23.94
CA LEU A 372 -1.47 -7.79 -24.29
C LEU A 372 -0.91 -9.22 -24.46
N ASP A 373 0.29 -9.34 -25.01
CA ASP A 373 1.02 -10.61 -25.07
C ASP A 373 1.29 -11.11 -23.65
N TRP A 374 1.74 -10.22 -22.75
CA TRP A 374 1.89 -10.52 -21.33
C TRP A 374 0.56 -10.91 -20.65
N CYS A 375 -0.55 -10.24 -20.96
CA CYS A 375 -1.87 -10.65 -20.46
C CYS A 375 -2.25 -12.06 -20.93
N THR A 376 -1.92 -12.41 -22.18
CA THR A 376 -2.20 -13.73 -22.73
C THR A 376 -1.39 -14.82 -22.02
N GLU A 377 -0.11 -14.57 -21.76
CA GLU A 377 0.78 -15.48 -21.02
C GLU A 377 0.29 -15.73 -19.59
N ASN A 378 -0.27 -14.71 -18.94
CA ASN A 378 -0.67 -14.75 -17.52
C ASN A 378 -2.19 -14.84 -17.32
N LYS A 379 -2.96 -15.13 -18.37
CA LYS A 379 -4.43 -15.06 -18.40
C LYS A 379 -5.14 -15.77 -17.25
N LYS A 380 -4.67 -16.96 -16.87
CA LYS A 380 -5.28 -17.74 -15.77
C LYS A 380 -5.11 -17.05 -14.41
N GLU A 381 -3.94 -16.48 -14.16
CA GLU A 381 -3.65 -15.83 -12.88
C GLU A 381 -4.29 -14.44 -12.82
N LEU A 382 -4.30 -13.71 -13.93
CA LEU A 382 -5.01 -12.42 -14.02
C LEU A 382 -6.51 -12.56 -13.76
N ARG A 383 -7.13 -13.65 -14.22
CA ARG A 383 -8.54 -13.96 -13.89
C ARG A 383 -8.75 -14.26 -12.40
N LYS A 384 -7.82 -14.94 -11.73
CA LYS A 384 -7.91 -15.19 -10.28
C LYS A 384 -7.75 -13.91 -9.46
N MET A 385 -6.97 -12.96 -9.97
CA MET A 385 -6.76 -11.65 -9.36
C MET A 385 -7.87 -10.64 -9.69
N ASP A 386 -8.87 -11.04 -10.48
CA ASP A 386 -9.92 -10.14 -11.00
C ASP A 386 -9.34 -8.87 -11.64
N SER A 387 -8.27 -9.04 -12.45
CA SER A 387 -7.56 -7.92 -13.06
C SER A 387 -8.33 -7.34 -14.24
N ASN A 388 -8.52 -6.02 -14.22
CA ASN A 388 -9.12 -5.25 -15.31
C ASN A 388 -8.11 -4.81 -16.40
N LEU A 389 -6.83 -5.19 -16.29
CA LEU A 389 -5.75 -4.71 -17.17
C LEU A 389 -6.02 -5.04 -18.66
N GLU A 390 -6.43 -6.27 -18.97
CA GLU A 390 -6.70 -6.68 -20.36
C GLU A 390 -7.81 -5.80 -20.96
N PHE A 391 -8.89 -5.56 -20.20
CA PHE A 391 -9.97 -4.68 -20.63
C PHE A 391 -9.48 -3.25 -20.89
N GLN A 392 -8.74 -2.66 -19.94
CA GLN A 392 -8.23 -1.29 -20.07
C GLN A 392 -7.31 -1.12 -21.29
N LEU A 393 -6.45 -2.10 -21.58
CA LEU A 393 -5.59 -2.09 -22.78
C LEU A 393 -6.42 -2.17 -24.07
N ARG A 394 -7.41 -3.06 -24.14
CA ARG A 394 -8.31 -3.18 -25.30
C ARG A 394 -9.16 -1.93 -25.48
N PHE A 395 -9.62 -1.34 -24.38
CA PHE A 395 -10.38 -0.10 -24.41
C PHE A 395 -9.53 1.07 -24.92
N GLN A 396 -8.24 1.12 -24.58
CA GLN A 396 -7.34 2.10 -25.19
C GLN A 396 -7.14 1.87 -26.70
N GLN A 397 -6.99 0.62 -27.17
CA GLN A 397 -6.94 0.35 -28.62
C GLN A 397 -8.21 0.85 -29.32
N TYR A 398 -9.36 0.63 -28.69
CA TYR A 398 -10.64 1.12 -29.19
C TYR A 398 -10.69 2.65 -29.27
N ILE A 399 -10.25 3.36 -28.22
CA ILE A 399 -10.14 4.82 -28.21
C ILE A 399 -9.27 5.32 -29.38
N GLU A 400 -8.13 4.66 -29.65
CA GLU A 400 -7.26 5.06 -30.76
C GLU A 400 -7.88 4.78 -32.15
N LEU A 401 -8.73 3.76 -32.30
CA LEU A 401 -9.49 3.51 -33.54
C LEU A 401 -10.50 4.62 -33.80
N VAL A 402 -11.26 5.03 -32.79
CA VAL A 402 -12.31 6.06 -32.93
C VAL A 402 -11.76 7.49 -32.94
N ARG A 403 -10.49 7.71 -32.54
CA ARG A 403 -9.88 9.04 -32.40
C ARG A 403 -9.95 9.89 -33.67
N THR A 404 -9.82 9.31 -34.87
CA THR A 404 -9.80 10.10 -36.11
C THR A 404 -11.17 10.29 -36.76
N GLN A 405 -12.22 9.64 -36.23
CA GLN A 405 -13.61 9.75 -36.72
C GLN A 405 -13.81 9.45 -38.21
N ASP A 406 -12.89 8.67 -38.77
CA ASP A 406 -12.98 8.18 -40.13
C ASP A 406 -14.02 7.05 -40.20
N GLU A 407 -14.93 7.08 -41.18
CA GLU A 407 -16.03 6.12 -41.30
C GLU A 407 -15.52 4.67 -41.34
N GLU A 408 -14.43 4.40 -42.06
CA GLU A 408 -13.85 3.05 -42.14
C GLU A 408 -13.36 2.56 -40.77
N LYS A 409 -12.68 3.43 -40.01
CA LYS A 409 -12.17 3.09 -38.68
C LYS A 409 -13.27 2.99 -37.63
N LEU A 410 -14.34 3.76 -37.75
CA LEU A 410 -15.51 3.63 -36.88
C LEU A 410 -16.20 2.27 -37.08
N LEU A 411 -16.31 1.80 -38.32
CA LEU A 411 -16.80 0.44 -38.61
C LEU A 411 -15.87 -0.63 -38.04
N GLU A 412 -14.55 -0.47 -38.19
CA GLU A 412 -13.56 -1.36 -37.57
C GLU A 412 -13.69 -1.36 -36.03
N ALA A 413 -13.86 -0.19 -35.42
CA ALA A 413 -14.04 -0.04 -33.98
C ALA A 413 -15.29 -0.77 -33.47
N ILE A 414 -16.41 -0.74 -34.20
CA ILE A 414 -17.62 -1.49 -33.85
C ILE A 414 -17.36 -3.00 -33.86
N VAL A 415 -16.68 -3.50 -34.90
CA VAL A 415 -16.30 -4.93 -34.98
C VAL A 415 -15.33 -5.29 -33.85
N PHE A 416 -14.37 -4.41 -33.56
CA PHE A 416 -13.42 -4.58 -32.47
C PHE A 416 -14.11 -4.65 -31.10
N ALA A 417 -15.02 -3.72 -30.80
CA ALA A 417 -15.75 -3.67 -29.54
C ALA A 417 -16.58 -4.95 -29.31
N ARG A 418 -17.28 -5.44 -30.35
CA ARG A 418 -18.03 -6.70 -30.29
C ARG A 418 -17.14 -7.90 -29.99
N LYS A 419 -15.92 -7.91 -30.50
CA LYS A 419 -14.99 -9.03 -30.33
C LYS A 419 -14.24 -9.00 -28.99
N PHE A 420 -13.78 -7.83 -28.57
CA PHE A 420 -12.81 -7.69 -27.48
C PHE A 420 -13.35 -6.98 -26.24
N LEU A 421 -14.38 -6.12 -26.35
CA LEU A 421 -14.97 -5.41 -25.22
C LEU A 421 -16.26 -6.07 -24.73
N TYR A 422 -17.09 -6.60 -25.63
CA TYR A 422 -18.34 -7.28 -25.28
C TYR A 422 -18.19 -8.41 -24.25
N PRO A 423 -17.14 -9.26 -24.27
CA PRO A 423 -16.93 -10.29 -23.24
C PRO A 423 -16.82 -9.73 -21.81
N PHE A 424 -16.57 -8.43 -21.67
CA PHE A 424 -16.43 -7.72 -20.40
C PHE A 424 -17.65 -6.86 -20.03
N LYS A 425 -18.73 -6.87 -20.82
CA LYS A 425 -19.92 -6.03 -20.61
C LYS A 425 -20.51 -6.18 -19.19
N GLU A 426 -20.54 -7.40 -18.67
CA GLU A 426 -21.09 -7.67 -17.33
C GLU A 426 -20.14 -7.20 -16.22
N SER A 427 -18.83 -7.28 -16.43
CA SER A 427 -17.82 -6.87 -15.46
C SER A 427 -17.58 -5.36 -15.43
N PHE A 428 -17.68 -4.68 -16.59
CA PHE A 428 -17.42 -3.26 -16.76
C PHE A 428 -18.54 -2.58 -17.59
N PRO A 429 -19.78 -2.55 -17.09
CA PRO A 429 -20.94 -2.06 -17.86
C PRO A 429 -20.86 -0.56 -18.14
N SER A 430 -20.31 0.24 -17.21
CA SER A 430 -20.17 1.69 -17.38
C SER A 430 -19.17 2.01 -18.51
N GLU A 431 -17.99 1.42 -18.46
CA GLU A 431 -16.93 1.60 -19.45
C GLU A 431 -17.31 1.02 -20.81
N TYR A 432 -18.06 -0.10 -20.83
CA TYR A 432 -18.63 -0.62 -22.07
C TYR A 432 -19.67 0.34 -22.67
N GLY A 433 -20.47 1.02 -21.84
CA GLY A 433 -21.37 2.09 -22.28
C GLY A 433 -20.60 3.30 -22.85
N GLN A 434 -19.49 3.68 -22.22
CA GLN A 434 -18.61 4.75 -22.70
C GLN A 434 -18.04 4.46 -24.10
N ALA A 435 -17.78 3.20 -24.46
CA ALA A 435 -17.39 2.87 -25.84
C ALA A 435 -18.44 3.36 -26.85
N GLY A 436 -19.73 3.13 -26.57
CA GLY A 436 -20.82 3.60 -27.44
C GLY A 436 -20.86 5.12 -27.60
N ILE A 437 -20.56 5.85 -26.52
CA ILE A 437 -20.51 7.32 -26.50
C ILE A 437 -19.36 7.83 -27.38
N LEU A 438 -18.18 7.21 -27.33
CA LEU A 438 -17.00 7.62 -28.11
C LEU A 438 -17.17 7.45 -29.64
N LEU A 439 -18.17 6.69 -30.10
CA LEU A 439 -18.54 6.66 -31.52
C LEU A 439 -19.25 7.93 -31.99
N ALA A 440 -19.92 8.63 -31.07
CA ALA A 440 -20.70 9.83 -31.37
C ALA A 440 -19.91 11.11 -31.07
N PHE A 441 -18.98 11.06 -30.11
CA PHE A 441 -18.23 12.24 -29.65
C PHE A 441 -16.75 12.17 -30.04
N PRO A 442 -16.29 13.11 -30.89
CA PRO A 442 -14.91 13.19 -31.32
C PRO A 442 -14.01 13.84 -30.23
N PRO A 443 -12.67 13.78 -30.36
CA PRO A 443 -11.75 14.38 -29.38
C PRO A 443 -11.92 15.91 -29.19
N ASP A 444 -12.46 16.59 -30.19
CA ASP A 444 -12.75 18.04 -30.20
C ASP A 444 -14.19 18.36 -29.75
N ALA A 445 -14.94 17.39 -29.22
CA ALA A 445 -16.25 17.61 -28.63
C ALA A 445 -16.21 18.73 -27.57
N ALA A 446 -17.31 19.48 -27.45
CA ALA A 446 -17.37 20.71 -26.65
C ALA A 446 -17.24 20.46 -25.14
N ASP A 447 -17.70 19.30 -24.65
CA ASP A 447 -17.70 18.97 -23.23
C ASP A 447 -16.35 18.38 -22.75
N ASP A 448 -16.01 18.68 -21.50
CA ASP A 448 -14.73 18.29 -20.92
C ASP A 448 -14.67 16.81 -20.52
N GLU A 449 -15.81 16.16 -20.28
CA GLU A 449 -15.88 14.76 -19.83
C GLU A 449 -15.45 13.79 -20.94
N HIS A 450 -15.97 13.95 -22.16
CA HIS A 450 -15.57 13.10 -23.29
C HIS A 450 -14.15 13.42 -23.76
N ARG A 451 -13.73 14.69 -23.71
CA ARG A 451 -12.37 15.11 -24.06
C ARG A 451 -11.32 14.42 -23.18
N GLN A 452 -11.57 14.29 -21.88
CA GLN A 452 -10.69 13.58 -20.95
C GLN A 452 -10.48 12.10 -21.30
N MET A 453 -11.44 11.46 -21.98
CA MET A 453 -11.29 10.06 -22.42
C MET A 453 -10.24 9.88 -23.52
N TYR A 454 -9.92 10.95 -24.26
CA TYR A 454 -8.90 10.95 -25.31
C TYR A 454 -7.53 11.43 -24.82
N ASP A 455 -7.41 11.84 -23.56
CA ASP A 455 -6.23 12.46 -23.00
C ASP A 455 -5.01 11.50 -23.01
N SER A 456 -3.83 12.05 -23.32
CA SER A 456 -2.60 11.24 -23.40
C SER A 456 -2.14 10.72 -22.03
N SER A 457 -2.56 11.33 -20.91
CA SER A 457 -2.29 10.86 -19.55
C SER A 457 -2.85 9.46 -19.27
N ARG A 458 -3.83 8.99 -20.06
CA ARG A 458 -4.32 7.59 -19.97
C ARG A 458 -3.20 6.58 -20.20
N TRP A 459 -2.22 6.88 -21.04
CA TRP A 459 -1.07 6.00 -21.26
C TRP A 459 -0.19 5.86 -20.01
N ASN A 460 -0.06 6.93 -19.21
CA ASN A 460 0.60 6.85 -17.90
C ASN A 460 -0.21 5.97 -16.95
N LYS A 461 -1.53 6.16 -16.88
CA LYS A 461 -2.42 5.33 -16.05
C LYS A 461 -2.34 3.84 -16.45
N LEU A 462 -2.28 3.52 -17.74
CA LEU A 462 -2.13 2.14 -18.20
C LEU A 462 -0.77 1.55 -17.82
N ALA A 463 0.30 2.33 -17.92
CA ALA A 463 1.63 1.94 -17.48
C ALA A 463 1.67 1.66 -15.97
N ASP A 464 0.96 2.46 -15.17
CA ASP A 464 0.85 2.29 -13.72
C ASP A 464 0.00 1.07 -13.36
N ILE A 465 -1.19 0.89 -13.97
CA ILE A 465 -2.05 -0.30 -13.79
C ILE A 465 -1.28 -1.57 -14.17
N PHE A 466 -0.51 -1.55 -15.27
CA PHE A 466 0.36 -2.67 -15.65
C PHE A 466 1.41 -2.96 -14.57
N THR A 467 2.10 -1.93 -14.09
CA THR A 467 3.17 -2.07 -13.07
C THR A 467 2.61 -2.61 -11.75
N GLU A 468 1.45 -2.10 -11.30
CA GLU A 468 0.74 -2.61 -10.12
C GLU A 468 0.32 -4.06 -10.31
N THR A 469 -0.27 -4.40 -11.45
CA THR A 469 -0.72 -5.76 -11.75
C THR A 469 0.46 -6.73 -11.82
N HIS A 470 1.57 -6.31 -12.44
CA HIS A 470 2.82 -7.06 -12.49
C HIS A 470 3.37 -7.33 -11.08
N ASN A 471 3.48 -6.31 -10.25
CA ASN A 471 3.97 -6.45 -8.88
C ASN A 471 3.07 -7.36 -8.05
N ALA A 472 1.76 -7.16 -8.13
CA ALA A 472 0.79 -7.98 -7.41
C ALA A 472 0.85 -9.46 -7.82
N LEU A 473 0.99 -9.74 -9.13
CA LEU A 473 1.12 -11.11 -9.65
C LEU A 473 2.33 -11.83 -9.06
N LEU A 474 3.43 -11.10 -8.83
CA LEU A 474 4.68 -11.65 -8.31
C LEU A 474 4.84 -11.50 -6.78
N GLY A 475 3.82 -10.99 -6.09
CA GLY A 475 3.87 -10.76 -4.65
C GLY A 475 4.89 -9.68 -4.23
N LEU A 476 5.18 -8.74 -5.13
CA LEU A 476 6.03 -7.58 -4.88
C LEU A 476 5.22 -6.42 -4.31
N PRO A 477 5.79 -5.60 -3.42
CA PRO A 477 5.15 -4.37 -2.97
C PRO A 477 5.05 -3.36 -4.12
N SER A 478 3.98 -2.56 -4.11
CA SER A 478 3.78 -1.47 -5.09
C SER A 478 4.82 -0.36 -4.94
N PHE A 479 5.39 -0.21 -3.74
CA PHE A 479 6.44 0.76 -3.44
C PHE A 479 7.78 0.05 -3.19
N PRO A 480 8.91 0.67 -3.55
CA PRO A 480 10.24 0.13 -3.25
C PRO A 480 10.42 -0.08 -1.74
N LEU A 481 10.96 -1.23 -1.34
CA LEU A 481 11.24 -1.55 0.07
C LEU A 481 12.21 -0.54 0.71
N LEU A 482 13.05 0.12 -0.09
CA LEU A 482 13.91 1.23 0.35
C LEU A 482 13.09 2.38 0.95
N HIS A 483 11.97 2.74 0.32
CA HIS A 483 11.11 3.82 0.82
C HIS A 483 10.49 3.44 2.17
N ILE A 484 10.03 2.19 2.30
CA ILE A 484 9.45 1.69 3.56
C ILE A 484 10.51 1.75 4.66
N ALA A 485 11.72 1.24 4.40
CA ALA A 485 12.82 1.28 5.37
C ALA A 485 13.20 2.71 5.78
N LEU A 486 13.30 3.63 4.81
CA LEU A 486 13.59 5.04 5.07
C LEU A 486 12.47 5.69 5.87
N GLN A 487 11.20 5.53 5.48
CA GLN A 487 10.05 6.11 6.17
C GLN A 487 9.93 5.60 7.61
N SER A 488 10.18 4.30 7.85
CA SER A 488 10.24 3.76 9.20
C SER A 488 11.34 4.42 10.03
N GLY A 489 12.56 4.54 9.50
CA GLY A 489 13.65 5.22 10.18
C GLY A 489 13.38 6.72 10.43
N LEU A 490 12.81 7.42 9.44
CA LEU A 490 12.46 8.84 9.56
C LEU A 490 11.37 9.04 10.63
N SER A 491 10.35 8.18 10.69
CA SER A 491 9.30 8.26 11.71
C SER A 491 9.83 8.09 13.13
N ALA A 492 10.86 7.27 13.32
CA ALA A 492 11.51 7.07 14.61
C ALA A 492 12.33 8.31 15.08
N LEU A 493 12.74 9.17 14.15
CA LEU A 493 13.55 10.35 14.43
C LEU A 493 12.75 11.66 14.39
N LYS A 494 11.55 11.66 13.77
CA LYS A 494 10.82 12.88 13.43
C LYS A 494 10.21 13.50 14.68
N THR A 495 10.61 14.73 14.98
CA THR A 495 10.04 15.51 16.07
C THR A 495 9.27 16.73 15.53
N PRO A 496 8.35 17.32 16.30
CA PRO A 496 7.68 18.58 15.92
C PRO A 496 8.66 19.73 15.61
N ALA A 497 9.87 19.70 16.17
CA ALA A 497 10.91 20.70 15.91
C ALA A 497 11.43 20.65 14.46
N CYS A 498 11.36 19.49 13.80
CA CYS A 498 11.94 19.26 12.47
C CYS A 498 11.32 20.10 11.34
N HIS A 499 10.08 20.59 11.52
CA HIS A 499 9.38 21.46 10.56
C HIS A 499 9.02 22.82 11.16
N SER A 500 9.60 23.18 12.32
CA SER A 500 9.38 24.51 12.91
C SER A 500 10.01 25.60 12.05
N THR A 501 9.41 26.79 12.00
CA THR A 501 9.97 27.99 11.33
C THR A 501 11.31 28.44 11.92
N HIS A 502 11.67 27.93 13.10
CA HIS A 502 12.98 28.12 13.74
C HIS A 502 13.99 26.99 13.46
N ALA A 503 13.63 25.99 12.63
CA ALA A 503 14.54 24.97 12.13
C ALA A 503 15.65 25.67 11.35
N SER A 504 16.76 25.88 12.02
CA SER A 504 17.75 26.88 11.63
C SER A 504 18.42 26.48 10.33
N SER A 505 18.33 27.37 9.33
CA SER A 505 19.12 27.37 8.10
C SER A 505 20.61 27.63 8.34
N SER A 506 21.22 27.03 9.36
CA SER A 506 22.62 27.27 9.71
C SER A 506 23.29 26.01 10.25
N ALA A 507 23.63 25.12 9.33
CA ALA A 507 24.76 24.21 9.51
C ALA A 507 25.82 24.60 8.47
N THR A 508 26.58 25.66 8.75
CA THR A 508 27.86 25.88 8.05
C THR A 508 28.89 24.89 8.61
N PRO A 509 29.70 24.25 7.75
CA PRO A 509 30.68 23.26 8.17
C PRO A 509 31.94 23.97 8.67
N SER A 510 32.07 24.21 9.98
CA SER A 510 33.33 24.64 10.57
C SER A 510 34.09 23.44 11.12
N HIS A 511 34.99 22.95 10.27
CA HIS A 511 36.29 22.32 10.53
C HIS A 511 36.56 21.62 11.89
N HIS A 512 36.91 20.33 11.74
CA HIS A 512 37.80 19.53 12.58
C HIS A 512 37.47 19.46 14.08
N THR A 513 36.53 18.59 14.44
CA THR A 513 36.67 17.66 15.58
C THR A 513 35.60 16.57 15.46
N SER A 514 36.02 15.31 15.60
CA SER A 514 35.20 14.11 15.41
C SER A 514 34.00 14.03 16.38
N LEU A 515 32.89 13.51 15.85
CA LEU A 515 31.77 12.78 16.50
C LEU A 515 30.46 13.48 16.95
N THR A 516 30.27 14.80 16.94
CA THR A 516 28.95 15.36 17.37
C THR A 516 28.50 16.67 16.70
N SER A 517 28.52 16.79 15.38
CA SER A 517 27.76 17.84 14.67
C SER A 517 26.36 17.30 14.31
N SER A 518 25.38 17.58 15.16
CA SER A 518 23.98 17.13 15.05
C SER A 518 23.22 17.82 13.90
N VAL A 519 23.55 17.49 12.65
CA VAL A 519 22.63 17.79 11.54
C VAL A 519 21.49 16.80 11.65
N CYS A 520 20.29 17.29 11.97
CA CYS A 520 19.11 16.44 12.02
C CYS A 520 18.88 15.85 10.62
N PRO A 521 18.89 14.51 10.45
CA PRO A 521 18.75 13.91 9.13
C PRO A 521 17.41 14.28 8.48
N ILE A 522 16.35 14.51 9.27
CA ILE A 522 15.03 14.96 8.78
C ILE A 522 15.03 16.41 8.30
N CYS A 523 15.86 17.26 8.88
CA CYS A 523 15.98 18.65 8.46
C CYS A 523 16.91 18.82 7.25
N SER A 524 17.58 17.75 6.81
CA SER A 524 18.37 17.77 5.57
C SER A 524 17.47 18.03 4.38
N THR A 525 18.00 18.74 3.37
CA THR A 525 17.29 19.07 2.14
C THR A 525 16.75 17.83 1.44
N GLU A 526 17.47 16.72 1.50
CA GLU A 526 17.17 15.48 0.78
C GLU A 526 16.07 14.67 1.46
N LEU A 527 16.00 14.66 2.80
CA LEU A 527 15.08 13.80 3.55
C LEU A 527 13.88 14.56 4.12
N ASN A 528 13.89 15.90 4.12
CA ASN A 528 12.79 16.69 4.67
C ASN A 528 11.47 16.44 3.94
N GLU A 529 11.51 16.31 2.62
CA GLU A 529 10.33 16.02 1.81
C GLU A 529 9.78 14.62 2.09
N LEU A 530 10.66 13.61 2.12
CA LEU A 530 10.27 12.23 2.47
C LEU A 530 9.67 12.13 3.88
N ALA A 531 10.18 12.92 4.82
CA ALA A 531 9.72 12.92 6.21
C ALA A 531 8.45 13.74 6.43
N ARG A 532 7.98 14.52 5.46
CA ARG A 532 6.84 15.44 5.67
C ARG A 532 5.58 14.72 6.12
N ASN A 533 5.27 13.60 5.49
CA ASN A 533 4.02 12.85 5.73
C ASN A 533 4.18 11.63 6.66
N VAL A 534 5.38 11.38 7.21
CA VAL A 534 5.57 10.31 8.20
C VAL A 534 5.11 10.78 9.58
N PRO A 535 4.61 9.88 10.46
CA PRO A 535 4.21 10.26 11.81
C PRO A 535 5.39 10.78 12.64
N TYR A 536 5.09 11.56 13.69
CA TYR A 536 6.09 11.95 14.68
C TYR A 536 6.49 10.75 15.53
N ALA A 537 7.75 10.73 15.95
CA ALA A 537 8.29 9.78 16.87
C ALA A 537 7.49 9.83 18.18
N HIS A 538 7.01 8.67 18.62
CA HIS A 538 6.32 8.52 19.89
C HIS A 538 7.35 8.25 20.99
N HIS A 539 7.70 9.28 21.75
CA HIS A 539 8.57 9.15 22.92
C HIS A 539 7.69 8.99 24.18
N THR A 540 7.71 7.79 24.78
CA THR A 540 7.01 7.52 26.06
C THR A 540 7.73 8.14 27.26
N GLN A 541 9.03 8.41 27.11
CA GLN A 541 9.86 9.02 28.14
C GLN A 541 10.65 10.17 27.51
N SER A 542 10.57 11.34 28.13
CA SER A 542 11.41 12.49 27.80
C SER A 542 12.53 12.55 28.83
N HIS A 543 13.77 12.37 28.37
CA HIS A 543 14.92 12.59 29.23
C HIS A 543 15.30 14.07 29.17
N VAL A 544 15.16 14.76 30.30
CA VAL A 544 15.56 16.16 30.41
C VAL A 544 16.57 16.32 31.52
N GLU A 545 17.62 17.08 31.25
CA GLU A 545 18.66 17.40 32.25
C GLU A 545 17.99 18.14 33.43
N PRO A 546 18.26 17.77 34.70
CA PRO A 546 17.54 18.31 35.86
C PRO A 546 17.92 19.77 36.20
N ASP A 547 18.98 20.29 35.59
CA ASP A 547 19.65 21.56 35.91
C ASP A 547 19.62 22.55 34.74
N LEU A 548 18.49 22.65 34.04
CA LEU A 548 18.36 23.49 32.84
C LEU A 548 18.56 24.99 33.09
N MET A 549 19.37 25.60 32.23
CA MET A 549 19.63 27.04 32.17
C MET A 549 19.35 27.58 30.76
N LEU A 550 18.54 28.63 30.69
CA LEU A 550 18.21 29.40 29.49
C LEU A 550 19.23 30.52 29.27
N LEU A 551 19.88 30.52 28.11
CA LEU A 551 20.78 31.57 27.66
C LEU A 551 20.00 32.76 27.05
N PRO A 552 20.60 33.96 26.99
CA PRO A 552 19.96 35.15 26.42
C PRO A 552 19.48 35.01 24.97
N ASN A 553 20.04 34.08 24.20
CA ASN A 553 19.64 33.78 22.82
C ASN A 553 18.48 32.76 22.71
N GLY A 554 17.86 32.39 23.85
CA GLY A 554 16.69 31.52 23.89
C GLY A 554 17.00 30.02 23.93
N ARG A 555 18.27 29.61 23.99
CA ARG A 555 18.66 28.19 24.05
C ARG A 555 18.80 27.70 25.47
N VAL A 556 18.54 26.41 25.67
CA VAL A 556 18.55 25.77 26.99
C VAL A 556 19.52 24.60 27.01
N TYR A 557 20.35 24.53 28.04
CA TYR A 557 21.29 23.43 28.30
C TYR A 557 21.34 23.17 29.81
N GLY A 558 21.71 21.97 30.26
CA GLY A 558 22.01 21.74 31.67
C GLY A 558 23.26 22.51 32.11
N GLN A 559 23.21 23.00 33.34
CA GLN A 559 24.26 23.78 33.95
C GLN A 559 25.59 23.03 33.98
N ALA A 560 25.59 21.75 34.39
CA ALA A 560 26.79 20.93 34.44
C ALA A 560 27.51 20.84 33.08
N LYS A 561 26.73 20.77 31.99
CA LYS A 561 27.25 20.70 30.62
C LYS A 561 27.87 22.01 30.18
N LEU A 562 27.24 23.15 30.51
CA LEU A 562 27.77 24.48 30.25
C LEU A 562 29.08 24.70 31.01
N ASP A 563 29.13 24.28 32.28
CA ASP A 563 30.30 24.42 33.14
C ASP A 563 31.46 23.54 32.66
N GLU A 564 31.18 22.29 32.29
CA GLU A 564 32.19 21.38 31.74
C GLU A 564 32.77 21.93 30.43
N TYR A 565 31.91 22.44 29.55
CA TYR A 565 32.34 23.02 28.28
C TYR A 565 33.13 24.31 28.49
N ALA A 566 32.71 25.17 29.42
CA ALA A 566 33.44 26.39 29.78
C ALA A 566 34.84 26.07 30.33
N ARG A 567 34.95 25.04 31.18
CA ARG A 567 36.23 24.56 31.71
C ARG A 567 37.13 24.03 30.59
N LYS A 568 36.60 23.20 29.68
CA LYS A 568 37.36 22.66 28.53
C LYS A 568 37.79 23.75 27.54
N ALA A 569 36.96 24.78 27.37
CA ALA A 569 37.24 25.91 26.50
C ALA A 569 38.16 26.99 27.13
N GLY A 570 38.58 26.81 28.39
CA GLY A 570 39.46 27.76 29.09
C GLY A 570 38.80 29.12 29.37
N LEU A 571 37.48 29.15 29.54
CA LEU A 571 36.77 30.39 29.80
C LEU A 571 37.03 30.91 31.23
N PRO A 572 37.04 32.25 31.44
CA PRO A 572 37.11 32.84 32.76
C PRO A 572 35.93 32.41 33.65
N SER A 573 36.16 32.34 34.96
CA SER A 573 35.11 32.06 35.95
C SER A 573 33.91 33.00 35.77
N GLY A 574 32.69 32.45 35.79
CA GLY A 574 31.45 33.20 35.58
C GLY A 574 31.07 33.43 34.11
N LYS A 575 31.70 32.74 33.15
CA LYS A 575 31.31 32.76 31.74
C LYS A 575 31.02 31.37 31.20
N VAL A 576 29.98 31.26 30.39
CA VAL A 576 29.60 30.05 29.65
C VAL A 576 29.60 30.35 28.16
N LYS A 577 29.77 29.30 27.34
CA LYS A 577 29.75 29.40 25.88
C LYS A 577 28.62 28.57 25.31
N ASP A 578 27.86 29.15 24.40
CA ASP A 578 26.85 28.45 23.63
C ASP A 578 27.51 27.38 22.76
N LEU A 579 27.05 26.12 22.90
CA LEU A 579 27.65 24.98 22.22
C LEU A 579 27.39 24.96 20.70
N ARG A 580 26.43 25.75 20.19
CA ARG A 580 26.06 25.79 18.77
C ARG A 580 26.47 27.10 18.09
N THR A 581 26.28 28.26 18.72
CA THR A 581 26.66 29.56 18.12
C THR A 581 28.08 29.98 18.49
N GLY A 582 28.62 29.46 19.60
CA GLY A 582 29.91 29.86 20.13
C GLY A 582 29.90 31.20 20.88
N ASP A 583 28.74 31.83 21.03
CA ASP A 583 28.59 33.09 21.78
C ASP A 583 28.90 32.87 23.27
N VAL A 584 29.52 33.87 23.91
CA VAL A 584 29.91 33.80 25.32
C VAL A 584 29.00 34.69 26.15
N TYR A 585 28.42 34.12 27.20
CA TYR A 585 27.52 34.81 28.13
C TYR A 585 28.03 34.73 29.55
N THR A 586 27.68 35.73 30.35
CA THR A 586 28.00 35.75 31.78
C THR A 586 26.93 34.98 32.56
N THR A 587 27.34 34.23 33.59
CA THR A 587 26.48 33.29 34.35
C THR A 587 25.28 33.98 35.03
N ASP A 588 25.40 35.27 35.36
CA ASP A 588 24.34 36.11 35.92
C ASP A 588 23.17 36.34 34.96
N LYS A 589 23.37 36.18 33.65
CA LYS A 589 22.33 36.38 32.62
C LYS A 589 21.55 35.12 32.30
N LEU A 590 21.93 33.97 32.84
CA LEU A 590 21.25 32.71 32.61
C LEU A 590 20.02 32.64 33.50
N LYS A 591 18.91 32.14 32.97
CA LYS A 591 17.68 31.93 33.74
C LYS A 591 17.49 30.45 33.98
N LYS A 592 17.23 30.05 35.22
CA LYS A 592 16.89 28.66 35.53
C LYS A 592 15.54 28.31 34.90
N VAL A 593 15.47 27.16 34.24
CA VAL A 593 14.25 26.67 33.59
C VAL A 593 13.69 25.54 34.45
N PHE A 594 12.40 25.64 34.75
CA PHE A 594 11.65 24.58 35.41
C PHE A 594 10.66 24.00 34.41
N ILE A 595 10.60 22.68 34.35
CA ILE A 595 9.61 21.96 33.55
C ILE A 595 8.46 21.67 34.51
N THR A 596 7.32 22.27 34.25
CA THR A 596 6.08 22.12 35.02
C THR A 596 5.10 21.23 34.29
#